data_AF-X5X625-F1
#
_entry.id   AF-X5X625-F1
#
_cell.length_a   1.000
_cell.length_b   1.000
_cell.length_c   1.000
_cell.angle_alpha   90.00
_cell.angle_beta   90.00
_cell.angle_gamma   90.00
#
_symmetry.space_group_name_H-M   'P 1'
#
loop_
_entity.id
_entity.type
_entity.pdbx_description
1 polymer ?
#
loop_
_entity_poly.entity_id
_entity_poly.type
_entity_poly.pdbx_seq_one_letter_code
_entity_poly.pdbx_strand_id
1 'polypeptide(L)' 'MEKRGKNLGKLRDLLSLLIAGNELPAAYKDHPLKGDWKGFRDAHIEPDWLLIYRVVGDELQLARTGSHSDLFNE' A
#
# COMPACT_ATOMS: atom_id res chain seq x y z
N MET A 1 -2.00 -10.76 -18.80
CA MET A 1 -2.10 -10.12 -17.47
C MET A 1 -3.19 -10.83 -16.70
N GLU A 2 -2.84 -11.81 -15.88
CA GLU A 2 -3.81 -12.53 -15.04
C GLU A 2 -4.35 -11.59 -13.96
N LYS A 3 -5.68 -11.43 -13.92
CA LYS A 3 -6.36 -10.82 -12.77
C LYS A 3 -6.21 -11.80 -11.61
N ARG A 4 -5.41 -11.44 -10.59
CA ARG A 4 -5.14 -12.29 -9.41
C ARG A 4 -6.37 -12.63 -8.53
N GLY A 5 -7.60 -12.40 -9.00
CA GLY A 5 -8.82 -12.64 -8.23
C GLY A 5 -8.94 -11.80 -6.95
N LYS A 6 -8.05 -10.83 -6.74
CA LYS A 6 -8.03 -9.99 -5.54
C LYS A 6 -9.25 -9.07 -5.50
N ASN A 7 -9.81 -8.89 -4.30
CA ASN A 7 -10.95 -8.02 -4.10
C ASN A 7 -10.51 -6.55 -4.16
N LEU A 8 -10.74 -5.90 -5.30
CA LEU A 8 -10.43 -4.48 -5.51
C LEU A 8 -11.20 -3.54 -4.57
N GLY A 9 -12.29 -3.99 -3.94
CA GLY A 9 -12.98 -3.24 -2.89
C GLY A 9 -12.05 -2.91 -1.72
N LYS A 10 -11.28 -3.89 -1.24
CA LYS A 10 -10.34 -3.69 -0.12
C LYS A 10 -9.27 -2.64 -0.42
N LEU A 11 -8.78 -2.63 -1.67
CA LEU A 11 -7.85 -1.61 -2.14
C LEU A 11 -8.52 -0.23 -2.16
N ARG A 12 -9.75 -0.13 -2.67
CA ARG A 12 -10.51 1.13 -2.69
C ARG A 12 -10.79 1.66 -1.28
N ASP A 13 -11.06 0.78 -0.33
CA ASP A 13 -11.29 1.16 1.07
C ASP A 13 -10.02 1.81 1.66
N LEU A 14 -8.86 1.16 1.46
CA LEU A 14 -7.57 1.72 1.86
C LEU A 14 -7.30 3.07 1.19
N LEU A 15 -7.48 3.17 -0.13
CA LEU A 15 -7.26 4.41 -0.87
C LEU A 15 -8.18 5.55 -0.39
N SER A 16 -9.42 5.24 -0.04
CA SER A 16 -10.38 6.23 0.46
C SER A 16 -9.93 6.80 1.81
N LEU A 17 -9.39 5.97 2.69
CA LEU A 17 -8.81 6.41 3.96
C LEU A 17 -7.60 7.32 3.73
N LEU A 18 -6.70 6.92 2.82
CA LEU A 18 -5.50 7.69 2.48
C LEU A 18 -5.83 9.05 1.86
N ILE A 19 -6.78 9.09 0.91
CA ILE A 19 -7.22 10.33 0.25
C ILE A 19 -7.89 11.27 1.26
N ALA A 20 -8.65 10.72 2.21
CA ALA A 20 -9.27 11.52 3.27
C ALA A 20 -8.27 12.05 4.32
N GLY A 21 -7.01 11.61 4.28
CA GLY A 21 -5.99 11.95 5.30
C GLY A 21 -6.27 11.33 6.66
N ASN A 22 -7.07 10.26 6.72
CA ASN A 22 -7.39 9.57 7.97
C ASN A 22 -6.22 8.69 8.43
N GLU A 23 -6.09 8.50 9.73
CA GLU A 23 -5.19 7.48 10.28
C GLU A 23 -5.62 6.09 9.81
N LEU A 24 -4.64 5.28 9.36
CA LEU A 24 -4.91 3.92 8.92
C LEU A 24 -5.16 3.00 10.13
N PRO A 25 -6.23 2.18 10.11
CA PRO A 25 -6.41 1.13 11.08
C PRO A 25 -5.19 0.22 11.20
N ALA A 26 -4.87 -0.22 12.42
CA ALA A 26 -3.72 -1.09 12.70
C ALA A 26 -3.71 -2.40 11.87
N ALA A 27 -4.87 -2.83 11.37
CA ALA A 27 -5.01 -3.99 10.48
C ALA A 27 -4.20 -3.84 9.18
N TYR A 28 -4.01 -2.61 8.69
CA TYR A 28 -3.20 -2.34 7.49
C TYR A 28 -1.70 -2.40 7.75
N LYS A 29 -1.25 -2.55 9.01
CA LYS A 29 0.17 -2.65 9.39
C LYS A 29 1.06 -1.59 8.72
N ASP A 30 0.53 -0.38 8.56
CA ASP A 30 1.21 0.69 7.86
C ASP A 30 2.53 1.06 8.55
N HIS A 31 3.63 1.03 7.79
CA HIS A 31 4.95 1.34 8.33
C HIS A 31 5.86 1.99 7.28
N PRO A 32 6.79 2.88 7.69
CA PRO A 32 7.74 3.48 6.78
C PRO A 32 8.76 2.46 6.25
N LEU A 33 9.04 2.54 4.96
CA LEU A 33 10.09 1.77 4.32
C LEU A 33 11.47 2.43 4.51
N LYS A 34 12.52 1.62 4.34
CA LYS A 34 13.93 2.00 4.49
C LYS A 34 14.69 1.80 3.17
N GLY A 35 15.95 2.22 3.12
CA GLY A 35 16.81 2.07 1.95
C GLY A 35 16.33 2.92 0.77
N ASP A 36 16.32 2.34 -0.44
CA ASP A 36 15.89 3.01 -1.67
C ASP A 36 14.42 3.47 -1.64
N TRP A 37 13.62 2.85 -0.76
CA TRP A 37 12.22 3.21 -0.52
C TRP A 37 12.05 4.21 0.63
N LYS A 38 13.12 4.89 1.07
CA LYS A 38 13.03 5.91 2.12
C LYS A 38 12.03 7.00 1.73
N GLY A 39 11.08 7.26 2.63
CA GLY A 39 9.99 8.22 2.40
C GLY A 39 8.74 7.61 1.78
N PHE A 40 8.79 6.33 1.36
CA PHE A 40 7.61 5.52 1.11
C PHE A 40 7.18 4.77 2.35
N ARG A 41 5.95 4.28 2.31
CA ARG A 41 5.29 3.48 3.32
C ARG A 41 4.74 2.22 2.67
N ASP A 42 4.62 1.18 3.49
CA ASP A 42 4.05 -0.11 3.14
C ASP A 42 2.79 -0.34 3.98
N ALA A 43 1.66 -0.52 3.31
CA ALA A 43 0.40 -0.90 3.92
C ALA A 43 -0.11 -2.24 3.36
N HIS A 44 -0.41 -3.17 4.27
CA HIS A 44 -0.93 -4.50 3.99
C HIS A 44 -2.45 -4.48 3.79
N ILE A 45 -2.91 -4.72 2.58
CA ILE A 45 -4.34 -4.91 2.25
C ILE A 45 -4.78 -6.32 2.66
N GLU A 46 -3.90 -7.30 2.49
CA GLU A 46 -4.01 -8.68 2.99
C GLU A 46 -2.61 -9.15 3.44
N PRO A 47 -2.50 -10.30 4.14
CA PRO A 47 -1.20 -10.81 4.58
C PRO A 47 -0.15 -10.90 3.48
N ASP A 48 -0.55 -11.21 2.24
CA ASP A 48 0.33 -11.24 1.07
C ASP A 48 -0.17 -10.35 -0.08
N TRP A 49 -0.70 -9.18 0.28
CA TRP A 49 -1.03 -8.13 -0.69
C TRP A 49 -0.80 -6.77 -0.06
N LEU A 50 0.18 -6.04 -0.56
CA LEU A 50 0.61 -4.76 0.00
C LEU A 50 0.57 -3.64 -1.03
N LEU A 51 0.55 -2.41 -0.51
CA LEU A 51 0.59 -1.16 -1.27
C LEU A 51 1.77 -0.33 -0.78
N ILE A 52 2.68 -0.02 -1.71
CA ILE A 52 3.76 0.94 -1.48
C ILE A 52 3.28 2.31 -1.95
N TYR A 53 3.26 3.28 -1.03
CA TYR A 53 2.78 4.62 -1.30
C TYR A 53 3.57 5.68 -0.55
N ARG A 54 3.38 6.96 -0.89
CA ARG A 54 3.82 8.09 -0.08
C ARG A 54 2.84 9.25 -0.20
N VAL A 55 2.84 10.13 0.79
CA VAL A 55 2.09 11.38 0.77
C VAL A 55 3.09 12.53 0.70
N VAL A 56 2.94 13.41 -0.29
CA VAL A 56 3.80 14.58 -0.50
C VAL A 56 2.91 15.81 -0.66
N GLY A 57 2.86 16.65 0.37
CA GLY A 57 1.84 17.71 0.44
C GLY A 57 0.44 17.10 0.41
N ASP A 58 -0.40 17.56 -0.51
CA ASP A 58 -1.77 17.05 -0.71
C ASP A 58 -1.84 15.92 -1.75
N GLU A 59 -0.69 15.44 -2.27
CA GLU A 59 -0.64 14.37 -3.26
C GLU A 59 -0.40 13.01 -2.63
N LEU A 60 -1.32 12.06 -2.88
CA LEU A 60 -1.12 10.65 -2.65
C LEU A 60 -0.46 9.99 -3.87
N GLN A 61 0.78 9.53 -3.72
CA GLN A 61 1.53 8.87 -4.78
C GLN A 61 1.57 7.36 -4.53
N LEU A 62 1.00 6.59 -5.46
CA LEU A 62 0.98 5.12 -5.43
C LEU A 62 2.15 4.59 -6.27
N ALA A 63 3.09 3.92 -5.62
CA ALA A 63 4.27 3.39 -6.32
C ALA A 63 4.01 2.01 -6.91
N ARG A 64 3.62 1.05 -6.08
CA ARG A 64 3.43 -0.36 -6.47
C ARG A 64 2.43 -1.07 -5.57
N THR A 65 1.79 -2.11 -6.08
CA THR A 65 1.00 -3.06 -5.29
C THR A 65 1.19 -4.48 -5.81
N GLY A 66 1.22 -5.46 -4.91
CA GLY A 66 1.59 -6.84 -5.23
C GLY A 66 1.75 -7.69 -3.97
N SER A 67 2.20 -8.93 -4.13
CA SER A 67 2.67 -9.75 -2.99
C SER A 67 4.06 -9.30 -2.53
N HIS A 68 4.56 -9.85 -1.43
CA HIS A 68 5.94 -9.58 -0.98
C HIS A 68 6.95 -10.00 -2.05
N SER A 69 6.80 -11.20 -2.60
CA SER A 69 7.69 -11.72 -3.65
C SER A 69 7.73 -10.86 -4.91
N ASP A 70 6.60 -10.27 -5.32
CA ASP A 70 6.57 -9.39 -6.51
C ASP A 70 7.35 -8.09 -6.31
N LEU A 71 7.39 -7.61 -5.07
CA LEU A 71 7.83 -6.25 -4.76
C LEU A 71 9.24 -6.21 -4.19
N PHE A 72 9.66 -7.28 -3.51
CA PHE A 72 10.95 -7.36 -2.83
C PHE A 72 11.86 -8.48 -3.35
N ASN A 73 11.44 -9.26 -4.36
CA ASN A 73 12.20 -10.42 -4.87
C ASN A 73 12.61 -11.41 -3.75
N GLU A 74 11.73 -11.62 -2.77
CA GLU A 74 11.86 -12.68 -1.75
C GLU A 74 11.15 -13.97 -2.15
#